data_AF-A0A971AQB7-F1
#
_entry.id   AF-A0A971AQB7-F1
#
_cell.length_a   1.000
_cell.length_b   1.000
_cell.length_c   1.000
_cell.angle_alpha   90.00
_cell.angle_beta   90.00
_cell.angle_gamma   90.00
#
_symmetry.space_group_name_H-M   'P 1'
#
loop_
_entity.id
_entity.type
_entity.pdbx_description
1 polymer ?
#
loop_
_entity_poly.entity_id
_entity_poly.type
_entity_poly.pdbx_seq_one_letter_code
_entity_poly.pdbx_strand_id
1 'polypeptide(L)'
;MVKAARAIGVKKILITHPFLKTPGLSLEQLKELIVLGAKAEFCYCTVSMMWRHATVQEVAAAIKEIKPANAIITSDSGQRHNPIPPESLRVFAQCLYECGLSKEDISLLAVDNPKGLMEE
;
A
#
# COMPACT_ATOMS: atom_id res chain seq x y z
N MET A 1 17.22 -4.63 4.16
CA MET A 1 16.83 -4.24 5.54
C MET A 1 15.84 -5.21 6.17
N VAL A 2 14.81 -5.70 5.46
CA VAL A 2 13.82 -6.65 6.03
C VAL A 2 14.46 -7.88 6.70
N LYS A 3 15.43 -8.54 6.04
CA LYS A 3 16.15 -9.69 6.62
C LYS A 3 16.82 -9.35 7.96
N ALA A 4 17.48 -8.19 8.05
CA ALA A 4 18.15 -7.75 9.27
C ALA A 4 17.13 -7.40 10.38
N ALA A 5 16.04 -6.70 10.03
CA ALA A 5 14.96 -6.40 10.98
C ALA A 5 14.34 -7.68 11.56
N ARG A 6 14.13 -8.71 10.72
CA ARG A 6 13.68 -10.03 11.18
C ARG A 6 14.70 -10.72 12.09
N ALA A 7 15.99 -10.64 11.76
CA ALA A 7 17.05 -11.23 12.56
C ALA A 7 17.13 -10.65 13.98
N ILE A 8 16.78 -9.38 14.17
CA ILE A 8 16.71 -8.73 15.49
C ILE A 8 15.33 -8.83 16.16
N GLY A 9 14.41 -9.63 15.60
CA GLY A 9 13.11 -9.90 16.22
C GLY A 9 11.97 -8.93 15.87
N VAL A 10 12.14 -8.03 14.90
CA VAL A 10 11.03 -7.16 14.44
C VAL A 10 9.95 -8.01 13.78
N LYS A 11 8.75 -7.98 14.36
CA LYS A 11 7.60 -8.80 13.90
C LYS A 11 6.81 -8.14 12.78
N LYS A 12 6.65 -6.82 12.82
CA LYS A 12 5.78 -6.03 11.95
C LYS A 12 6.64 -5.08 11.11
N ILE A 13 6.64 -5.28 9.80
CA ILE A 13 7.47 -4.52 8.86
C ILE A 13 6.56 -4.02 7.74
N LEU A 14 6.55 -2.71 7.53
CA LEU A 14 5.78 -2.06 6.48
C LEU A 14 6.73 -1.41 5.48
N ILE A 15 6.55 -1.71 4.20
CA ILE A 15 7.26 -1.07 3.09
C ILE A 15 6.41 0.10 2.62
N THR A 16 6.83 1.30 3.00
CA THR A 16 6.11 2.54 2.70
C THR A 16 6.19 2.87 1.21
N HIS A 17 5.04 3.18 0.59
CA HIS A 17 4.90 3.67 -0.78
C HIS A 17 5.88 3.03 -1.80
N PRO A 18 5.82 1.70 -2.05
CA PRO A 18 6.87 0.94 -2.72
C PRO A 18 7.10 1.36 -4.18
N PHE A 19 6.06 1.85 -4.86
CA PHE A 19 6.12 2.26 -6.27
C PHE A 19 6.43 3.75 -6.46
N LEU A 20 6.49 4.55 -5.39
CA LEU A 20 6.91 5.94 -5.50
C LEU A 20 8.38 6.02 -5.93
N LYS A 21 8.85 7.17 -6.45
CA LYS A 21 10.24 7.40 -6.91
C LYS A 21 11.32 6.80 -6.00
N THR A 22 11.10 6.84 -4.70
CA THR A 22 11.96 6.21 -3.70
C THR A 22 11.05 5.46 -2.73
N PRO A 23 11.13 4.12 -2.64
CA PRO A 23 12.21 3.26 -3.15
C PRO A 23 12.14 2.85 -4.64
N GLY A 24 11.03 3.04 -5.36
CA GLY A 24 10.92 2.71 -6.78
C GLY A 24 11.03 1.21 -7.08
N LEU A 25 10.44 0.37 -6.22
CA LEU A 25 10.54 -1.08 -6.30
C LEU A 25 9.75 -1.63 -7.49
N SER A 26 10.29 -2.66 -8.13
CA SER A 26 9.50 -3.50 -9.03
C SER A 26 8.53 -4.39 -8.25
N LEU A 27 7.50 -4.91 -8.92
CA LEU A 27 6.57 -5.87 -8.32
C LEU A 27 7.31 -7.13 -7.82
N GLU A 28 8.31 -7.61 -8.55
CA GLU A 28 9.08 -8.80 -8.17
C GLU A 28 9.91 -8.53 -6.91
N GLN A 29 10.57 -7.37 -6.81
CA GLN A 29 11.25 -6.97 -5.58
C GLN A 29 10.27 -6.85 -4.41
N LEU A 30 9.07 -6.29 -4.64
CA LEU A 30 8.06 -6.20 -3.61
C LEU A 30 7.63 -7.60 -3.14
N LYS A 31 7.37 -8.54 -4.05
CA LYS A 31 7.04 -9.94 -3.74
C LYS A 31 8.11 -10.60 -2.87
N GLU A 32 9.40 -10.40 -3.17
CA GLU A 32 10.49 -10.90 -2.32
C GLU A 32 10.40 -10.36 -0.88
N LEU A 33 10.08 -9.06 -0.71
CA LEU A 33 9.92 -8.47 0.62
C LEU A 33 8.69 -9.01 1.36
N ILE A 34 7.59 -9.27 0.65
CA ILE A 34 6.39 -9.90 1.22
C ILE A 34 6.69 -11.33 1.69
N VAL A 35 7.45 -12.11 0.92
CA VAL A 35 7.89 -13.46 1.33
C VAL A 35 8.71 -13.43 2.62
N LEU A 36 9.48 -12.36 2.84
CA LEU A 36 10.24 -12.14 4.08
C LEU A 36 9.39 -11.67 5.26
N GLY A 37 8.08 -11.53 5.08
CA GLY A 37 7.11 -11.18 6.13
C GLY A 37 6.85 -9.68 6.28
N ALA A 38 7.19 -8.86 5.27
CA ALA A 38 6.77 -7.47 5.24
C ALA A 38 5.35 -7.33 4.65
N LYS A 39 4.71 -6.17 4.89
CA LYS A 39 3.50 -5.72 4.18
C LYS A 39 3.82 -4.51 3.30
N ALA A 40 3.05 -4.28 2.25
CA ALA A 40 3.17 -3.11 1.38
C ALA A 40 2.19 -2.01 1.80
N GLU A 41 2.60 -0.73 1.72
CA GLU A 41 1.70 0.41 1.86
C GLU A 41 1.51 1.08 0.51
N PHE A 42 0.29 1.02 -0.05
CA PHE A 42 -0.04 1.77 -1.25
C PHE A 42 -0.74 3.08 -0.88
N CYS A 43 -0.15 4.20 -1.29
CA CYS A 43 -0.67 5.53 -0.97
C CYS A 43 -1.37 6.15 -2.19
N TYR A 44 -2.43 6.95 -1.94
CA TYR A 44 -3.03 7.78 -2.99
C TYR A 44 -2.00 8.71 -3.65
N CYS A 45 -1.03 9.24 -2.90
CA CYS A 45 0.00 10.12 -3.43
C CYS A 45 0.70 9.52 -4.66
N THR A 46 0.97 8.20 -4.67
CA THR A 46 1.65 7.49 -5.77
C THR A 46 0.88 7.57 -7.09
N VAL A 47 -0.46 7.58 -7.01
CA VAL A 47 -1.36 7.63 -8.18
C VAL A 47 -1.92 9.03 -8.47
N SER A 48 -1.61 10.01 -7.61
CA SER A 48 -2.05 11.39 -7.77
C SER A 48 -1.50 12.01 -9.06
N MET A 49 -2.21 12.99 -9.61
CA MET A 49 -1.78 13.70 -10.83
C MET A 49 -0.45 14.43 -10.70
N MET A 50 -0.03 14.80 -9.49
CA MET A 50 1.25 15.49 -9.29
C MET A 50 2.43 14.53 -9.34
N TRP A 51 2.30 13.35 -8.73
CA TRP A 51 3.41 12.41 -8.61
C TRP A 51 3.43 11.36 -9.73
N ARG A 52 2.26 10.77 -10.06
CA ARG A 52 2.05 9.84 -11.19
C ARG A 52 3.11 8.74 -11.32
N HIS A 53 3.54 8.17 -10.21
CA HIS A 53 4.55 7.11 -10.22
C HIS A 53 3.95 5.72 -10.49
N ALA A 54 2.65 5.56 -10.27
CA ALA A 54 1.89 4.41 -10.74
C ALA A 54 0.46 4.85 -11.09
N THR A 55 -0.24 4.00 -11.81
CA THR A 55 -1.68 4.07 -12.04
C THR A 55 -2.44 3.29 -10.97
N VAL A 56 -3.73 3.56 -10.80
CA VAL A 56 -4.57 2.77 -9.89
C VAL A 56 -4.64 1.32 -10.35
N GLN A 57 -4.65 1.07 -11.66
CA GLN A 57 -4.69 -0.25 -12.26
C GLN A 57 -3.44 -1.07 -11.93
N GLU A 58 -2.24 -0.46 -12.01
CA GLU A 58 -0.99 -1.12 -11.61
C GLU A 58 -0.98 -1.45 -10.12
N VAL A 59 -1.48 -0.55 -9.28
CA VAL A 59 -1.60 -0.82 -7.84
C VAL A 59 -2.61 -1.94 -7.56
N ALA A 60 -3.78 -1.93 -8.20
CA ALA A 60 -4.78 -2.96 -8.05
C ALA A 60 -4.26 -4.33 -8.51
N ALA A 61 -3.54 -4.39 -9.63
CA ALA A 61 -2.89 -5.60 -10.11
C ALA A 61 -1.83 -6.10 -9.11
N ALA A 62 -0.98 -5.19 -8.61
CA ALA A 62 0.03 -5.54 -7.61
C ALA A 62 -0.58 -6.09 -6.33
N ILE A 63 -1.66 -5.49 -5.82
CA ILE A 63 -2.39 -5.96 -4.63
C ILE A 63 -2.94 -7.37 -4.85
N LYS A 64 -3.52 -7.65 -6.02
CA LYS A 64 -4.02 -9.00 -6.37
C LYS A 64 -2.89 -10.02 -6.39
N GLU A 65 -1.75 -9.68 -6.98
CA GLU A 65 -0.56 -10.52 -7.06
C GLU A 65 0.05 -10.85 -5.69
N ILE A 66 0.16 -9.85 -4.79
CA ILE A 66 0.71 -10.06 -3.44
C ILE A 66 -0.33 -10.50 -2.41
N LYS A 67 -1.60 -10.59 -2.79
CA LYS A 67 -2.78 -10.78 -1.94
C LYS A 67 -3.11 -9.56 -1.05
N PRO A 68 -4.39 -9.15 -0.96
CA PRO A 68 -4.83 -8.03 -0.11
C PRO A 68 -4.38 -8.11 1.35
N ALA A 69 -4.29 -9.32 1.92
CA ALA A 69 -3.81 -9.53 3.29
C ALA A 69 -2.36 -9.06 3.52
N ASN A 70 -1.56 -8.83 2.48
CA ASN A 70 -0.17 -8.40 2.58
C ASN A 70 0.02 -6.90 2.28
N ALA A 71 -1.05 -6.11 2.24
CA ALA A 71 -0.97 -4.69 1.94
C ALA A 71 -1.89 -3.84 2.82
N ILE A 72 -1.64 -2.53 2.86
CA ILE A 72 -2.55 -1.51 3.37
C ILE A 72 -2.72 -0.41 2.32
N ILE A 73 -3.78 0.38 2.47
CA ILE A 73 -3.94 1.62 1.71
C ILE A 73 -3.98 2.84 2.63
N THR A 74 -3.30 3.90 2.22
CA THR A 74 -3.28 5.18 2.93
C THR A 74 -3.42 6.34 1.93
N SER A 75 -3.61 7.56 2.42
CA SER A 75 -3.72 8.73 1.55
C SER A 75 -2.37 9.37 1.24
N ASP A 76 -1.45 9.39 2.21
CA ASP A 76 -0.21 10.19 2.20
C ASP A 76 -0.43 11.59 1.59
N SER A 77 -1.52 12.21 2.03
CA SER A 77 -2.02 13.49 1.53
C SER A 77 -1.85 14.59 2.58
N GLY A 78 -2.28 15.81 2.26
CA GLY A 78 -2.06 17.01 3.08
C GLY A 78 -1.07 17.99 2.46
N GLN A 79 -0.43 17.60 1.36
CA GLN A 79 0.26 18.55 0.47
C GLN A 79 -0.77 19.40 -0.27
N ARG A 80 -0.42 20.64 -0.59
CA ARG A 80 -1.32 21.64 -1.19
C ARG A 80 -1.99 21.20 -2.50
N HIS A 81 -1.35 20.32 -3.27
CA HIS A 81 -1.81 19.85 -4.58
C HIS A 81 -2.67 18.59 -4.52
N ASN A 82 -2.77 17.92 -3.37
CA ASN A 82 -3.60 16.74 -3.18
C ASN A 82 -4.91 17.11 -2.47
N PRO A 83 -6.00 16.33 -2.65
CA PRO A 83 -7.19 16.48 -1.82
C PRO A 83 -6.86 16.31 -0.33
N ILE A 84 -7.79 16.73 0.53
CA ILE A 84 -7.66 16.50 1.98
C ILE A 84 -7.56 14.99 2.28
N PRO A 85 -6.84 14.57 3.33
CA PRO A 85 -6.53 13.16 3.56
C PRO A 85 -7.73 12.20 3.55
N PRO A 86 -8.89 12.52 4.17
CA PRO A 86 -10.05 11.62 4.13
C PRO A 86 -10.61 11.44 2.71
N GLU A 87 -10.63 12.52 1.93
CA GLU A 87 -11.15 12.51 0.57
C GLU A 87 -10.23 11.74 -0.38
N SER A 88 -8.92 11.95 -0.27
CA SER A 88 -7.92 11.17 -1.02
C SER A 88 -8.05 9.67 -0.77
N LEU A 89 -8.21 9.25 0.49
CA LEU A 89 -8.39 7.84 0.82
C LEU A 89 -9.71 7.28 0.27
N ARG A 90 -10.81 8.03 0.42
CA ARG A 90 -12.13 7.65 -0.10
C ARG A 90 -12.10 7.44 -1.62
N VAL A 91 -11.53 8.39 -2.36
CA VAL A 91 -11.40 8.30 -3.82
C VAL A 91 -10.49 7.15 -4.20
N PHE A 92 -9.36 6.96 -3.52
CA PHE A 92 -8.45 5.87 -3.82
C PHE A 92 -9.09 4.49 -3.63
N ALA A 93 -9.80 4.29 -2.51
CA ALA A 93 -10.53 3.07 -2.22
C ALA A 93 -11.60 2.79 -3.29
N GLN A 94 -12.35 3.82 -3.73
CA GLN A 94 -13.33 3.67 -4.81
C GLN A 94 -12.64 3.26 -6.12
N CYS A 95 -11.55 3.93 -6.52
CA CYS A 95 -10.86 3.59 -7.76
C CYS A 95 -10.30 2.16 -7.75
N LEU A 96 -9.82 1.67 -6.60
CA LEU A 96 -9.38 0.28 -6.45
C LEU A 96 -10.54 -0.71 -6.56
N TYR A 97 -11.71 -0.38 -6.00
CA TYR A 97 -12.93 -1.16 -6.17
C TYR A 97 -13.35 -1.25 -7.66
N GLU A 98 -13.34 -0.11 -8.38
CA GLU A 98 -13.61 -0.08 -9.83
C GLU A 98 -12.57 -0.88 -10.65
N CYS A 99 -11.35 -1.05 -10.12
CA CYS A 99 -10.33 -1.93 -10.71
C CYS A 99 -10.51 -3.42 -10.34
N GLY A 100 -11.65 -3.77 -9.74
CA GLY A 100 -12.08 -5.13 -9.46
C GLY A 100 -11.48 -5.73 -8.19
N LEU A 101 -11.18 -4.92 -7.17
CA LEU A 101 -11.05 -5.40 -5.79
C LEU A 101 -12.46 -5.51 -5.18
N SER A 102 -12.67 -6.49 -4.31
CA SER A 102 -13.95 -6.64 -3.60
C SER A 102 -14.09 -5.60 -2.48
N LYS A 103 -15.31 -5.40 -1.96
CA LYS A 103 -15.51 -4.51 -0.80
C LYS A 103 -14.79 -5.04 0.44
N GLU A 104 -14.73 -6.35 0.55
CA GLU A 104 -14.03 -7.09 1.59
C GLU A 104 -12.51 -6.83 1.50
N ASP A 105 -11.95 -6.84 0.30
CA ASP A 105 -10.54 -6.47 0.09
C ASP A 105 -10.28 -5.01 0.49
N ILE A 106 -11.16 -4.09 0.12
CA ILE A 106 -11.02 -2.68 0.51
C ILE A 106 -11.09 -2.51 2.04
N SER A 107 -12.03 -3.19 2.72
CA SER A 107 -12.10 -3.18 4.18
C SER A 107 -10.83 -3.74 4.80
N LEU A 108 -10.33 -4.86 4.28
CA LEU A 108 -9.10 -5.48 4.75
C LEU A 108 -7.90 -4.54 4.61
N LEU A 109 -7.76 -3.86 3.47
CA LEU A 109 -6.66 -2.94 3.18
C LEU A 109 -6.71 -1.65 4.02
N ALA A 110 -7.90 -1.09 4.22
CA ALA A 110 -8.09 0.21 4.87
C ALA A 110 -8.30 0.13 6.39
N VAL A 111 -8.76 -1.01 6.90
CA VAL A 111 -9.22 -1.15 8.28
C VAL A 111 -8.47 -2.27 9.00
N ASP A 112 -8.58 -3.51 8.53
CA ASP A 112 -8.18 -4.67 9.32
C ASP A 112 -6.66 -4.90 9.32
N ASN A 113 -6.00 -4.75 8.16
CA ASN A 113 -4.55 -4.84 8.08
C ASN A 113 -3.84 -3.73 8.87
N PRO A 114 -4.26 -2.44 8.79
CA PRO A 114 -3.72 -1.40 9.66
C PRO A 114 -3.91 -1.67 11.15
N LYS A 115 -5.07 -2.17 11.59
CA LYS A 115 -5.29 -2.56 13.00
C LYS A 115 -4.28 -3.60 13.45
N GLY A 116 -4.08 -4.66 12.67
CA GLY A 116 -3.09 -5.70 12.99
C GLY A 116 -1.64 -5.20 13.07
N LEU A 117 -1.32 -4.07 12.43
CA LEU A 117 -0.02 -3.41 12.57
C LEU A 117 0.13 -2.65 13.89
N MET A 118 -0.97 -2.19 14.49
CA MET A 118 -0.99 -1.37 15.72
C MET A 118 -1.20 -2.18 17.00
N GLU A 119 -1.80 -3.36 16.91
CA GLU A 119 -2.00 -4.27 18.04
C GLU A 119 -0.66 -4.78 18.61
N GLU A 120 -0.64 -5.42 19.79
CA GLU A 120 0.58 -5.98 20.39
C GLU A 120 0.96 -7.36 19.82
#